data_AF-A0A7J3A8A0-F1
#
_entry.id   AF-A0A7J3A8A0-F1
#
_cell.length_a   1.000
_cell.length_b   1.000
_cell.length_c   1.000
_cell.angle_alpha   90.00
_cell.angle_beta   90.00
_cell.angle_gamma   90.00
#
_symmetry.space_group_name_H-M   'P 1'
#
loop_
_entity.id
_entity.type
_entity.pdbx_description
1 polymer ?
#
loop_
_entity_poly.entity_id
_entity_poly.type
_entity_poly.pdbx_seq_one_letter_code
_entity_poly.pdbx_strand_id
1 'polypeptide(L)'
;MRCKILSKVHVIVLSKSRFCVKLITSGDIRMANICDADLLNKTISEGNLVIHISPDYFGEEVVDLDEALKIVEETPILNLAGNNIVSKVIEAKYASPRAVREIGCVKFLMVFKFTHTKAQVKKRRRSAKHKEH
;
A
#
# COMPACT_ATOMS: atom_id res chain seq x y z
N MET A 1 -16.18 23.95 -1.55
CA MET A 1 -16.73 22.66 -1.09
C MET A 1 -15.95 22.23 0.15
N ARG A 2 -16.59 22.17 1.33
CA ARG A 2 -15.91 21.83 2.58
C ARG A 2 -15.75 20.32 2.69
N CYS A 3 -14.50 19.85 2.78
CA CYS A 3 -14.18 18.49 3.20
C CYS A 3 -14.84 18.25 4.57
N LYS A 4 -15.82 17.34 4.63
CA LYS A 4 -16.44 16.93 5.89
C LYS A 4 -15.76 15.65 6.39
N ILE A 5 -14.51 15.79 6.83
CA ILE A 5 -13.98 14.92 7.87
C ILE A 5 -14.24 15.68 9.17
N LEU A 6 -15.38 15.41 9.80
CA LEU A 6 -15.75 16.00 11.08
C LEU A 6 -14.77 15.48 12.15
N SER A 7 -13.82 16.32 12.55
CA SER A 7 -13.03 16.10 13.75
C SER A 7 -13.85 16.54 14.98
N LYS A 8 -14.26 15.56 15.79
CA LYS A 8 -14.55 15.81 17.21
C LYS A 8 -13.21 15.91 17.94
N VAL A 9 -13.06 16.96 18.74
CA VAL A 9 -11.83 17.27 19.49
C VAL A 9 -11.90 16.69 20.90
N HIS A 10 -10.74 16.20 21.35
CA HIS A 10 -10.27 15.92 22.73
C HIS A 10 -10.66 14.60 23.44
N VAL A 11 -9.82 13.57 23.22
CA VAL A 11 -8.96 13.01 24.29
C VAL A 11 -7.58 12.78 23.65
N ILE A 12 -6.50 13.35 24.22
CA ILE A 12 -5.13 12.97 23.86
C ILE A 12 -4.87 11.59 24.47
N VAL A 13 -5.41 10.56 23.83
CA VAL A 13 -4.71 9.28 23.77
C VAL A 13 -3.80 9.46 22.56
N LEU A 14 -2.48 9.32 22.73
CA LEU A 14 -1.58 9.10 21.62
C LEU A 14 -1.99 7.78 20.95
N SER A 15 -3.05 7.81 20.14
CA SER A 15 -3.53 6.64 19.43
C SER A 15 -2.47 6.33 18.39
N LYS A 16 -1.64 5.34 18.67
CA LYS A 16 -0.75 4.77 17.64
C LYS A 16 -1.63 4.47 16.42
N SER A 17 -1.25 5.01 15.27
CA SER A 17 -1.92 4.69 14.01
C SER A 17 -1.93 3.17 13.83
N ARG A 18 -3.06 2.63 13.41
CA ARG A 18 -3.25 1.21 13.12
C ARG A 18 -3.57 1.03 11.65
N PHE A 19 -3.20 -0.12 11.10
CA PHE A 19 -3.27 -0.39 9.67
C PHE A 19 -3.98 -1.71 9.41
N CYS A 20 -4.93 -1.72 8.48
CA CYS A 20 -5.51 -2.97 7.99
C CYS A 20 -4.62 -3.53 6.88
N VAL A 21 -4.37 -4.84 6.89
CA VAL A 21 -3.51 -5.50 5.92
C VAL A 21 -4.16 -6.74 5.31
N LYS A 22 -3.97 -6.89 4.00
CA LYS A 22 -4.22 -8.13 3.28
C LYS A 22 -2.99 -8.54 2.49
N LEU A 23 -2.42 -9.68 2.88
CA LEU A 23 -1.34 -10.33 2.14
C LEU A 23 -1.93 -11.26 1.08
N ILE A 24 -1.43 -11.15 -0.14
CA ILE A 24 -1.86 -11.97 -1.28
C ILE A 24 -0.62 -12.62 -1.87
N THR A 25 -0.64 -13.94 -1.99
CA THR A 25 0.42 -14.72 -2.63
C THR A 25 -0.17 -15.52 -3.78
N SER A 26 0.40 -15.36 -4.97
CA SER A 26 0.02 -16.10 -6.17
C SER A 26 1.27 -16.55 -6.92
N GLY A 27 1.60 -17.83 -6.82
CA GLY A 27 2.89 -18.36 -7.29
C GLY A 27 4.04 -17.67 -6.56
N ASP A 28 5.00 -17.16 -7.33
CA ASP A 28 6.17 -16.44 -6.79
C ASP A 28 5.90 -14.95 -6.48
N ILE A 29 4.68 -14.46 -6.73
CA ILE A 29 4.33 -13.04 -6.55
C ILE A 29 3.70 -12.85 -5.17
N ARG A 30 4.25 -11.92 -4.39
CA ARG A 30 3.72 -11.46 -3.10
C ARG A 30 3.24 -10.01 -3.23
N MET A 31 2.06 -9.71 -2.69
CA MET A 31 1.47 -8.39 -2.68
C MET A 31 0.86 -8.10 -1.30
N ALA A 32 0.88 -6.83 -0.90
CA ALA A 32 0.22 -6.35 0.30
C ALA A 32 -0.66 -5.15 -0.05
N ASN A 33 -1.93 -5.25 0.34
CA ASN A 33 -2.85 -4.11 0.37
C ASN A 33 -2.89 -3.61 1.80
N ILE A 34 -2.61 -2.33 2.03
CA ILE A 34 -2.55 -1.73 3.36
C ILE A 34 -3.36 -0.44 3.38
N CYS A 35 -4.26 -0.28 4.35
CA CYS A 35 -4.91 1.00 4.57
C CYS A 35 -4.82 1.49 6.02
N ASP A 36 -4.94 2.80 6.21
CA ASP A 36 -5.22 3.34 7.55
C ASP A 36 -6.50 2.68 8.08
N ALA A 37 -6.47 2.12 9.30
CA ALA A 37 -7.57 1.27 9.79
C ALA A 37 -8.90 2.03 9.92
N ASP A 38 -8.86 3.34 10.15
CA ASP A 38 -10.05 4.17 10.21
C ASP A 38 -10.68 4.39 8.83
N LEU A 39 -10.02 4.03 7.72
CA LEU A 39 -10.58 4.10 6.37
C LEU A 39 -11.34 2.85 5.96
N LEU A 40 -11.20 1.72 6.67
CA LEU A 40 -11.88 0.49 6.32
C LEU A 40 -13.41 0.70 6.32
N ASN A 41 -14.09 0.12 5.33
CA ASN A 41 -15.52 0.28 5.05
C ASN A 41 -15.96 1.69 4.62
N LYS A 42 -15.03 2.63 4.40
CA LYS A 42 -15.36 3.95 3.85
C LYS A 42 -15.35 3.96 2.33
N THR A 43 -16.07 4.92 1.76
CA THR A 43 -16.05 5.24 0.34
C THR A 43 -15.42 6.61 0.15
N ILE A 44 -14.40 6.68 -0.71
CA ILE A 44 -13.69 7.91 -1.09
C ILE A 44 -14.12 8.29 -2.49
N SER A 45 -14.54 9.54 -2.69
CA SER A 45 -15.05 10.01 -3.98
C SER A 45 -14.43 11.35 -4.39
N GLU A 46 -14.14 11.51 -5.68
CA GLU A 46 -13.66 12.75 -6.29
C GLU A 46 -14.23 12.88 -7.71
N GLY A 47 -15.14 13.85 -7.91
CA GLY A 47 -15.90 13.94 -9.15
C GLY A 47 -16.67 12.65 -9.42
N ASN A 48 -16.37 12.00 -10.54
CA ASN A 48 -17.01 10.73 -10.94
C ASN A 48 -16.25 9.49 -10.45
N LEU A 49 -15.07 9.66 -9.86
CA LEU A 49 -14.28 8.55 -9.33
C LEU A 49 -14.79 8.17 -7.93
N VAL A 50 -15.06 6.89 -7.72
CA VAL A 50 -15.51 6.32 -6.45
C VAL A 50 -14.62 5.12 -6.11
N ILE A 51 -14.06 5.11 -4.91
CA ILE A 51 -13.18 4.06 -4.40
C ILE A 51 -13.76 3.53 -3.10
N HIS A 52 -14.01 2.23 -3.04
CA HIS A 52 -14.43 1.55 -1.83
C HIS A 52 -13.22 0.94 -1.12
N ILE A 53 -12.98 1.34 0.13
CA ILE A 53 -11.94 0.75 0.98
C ILE A 53 -12.55 -0.49 1.66
N SER A 54 -12.71 -1.57 0.89
CA SER A 54 -13.43 -2.77 1.35
C SER A 54 -12.53 -3.73 2.14
N PRO A 55 -13.08 -4.44 3.15
CA PRO A 55 -12.41 -5.55 3.82
C PRO A 55 -11.93 -6.64 2.86
N ASP A 56 -12.70 -6.92 1.80
CA ASP A 56 -12.32 -7.89 0.78
C ASP A 56 -11.02 -7.49 0.04
N TYR A 57 -10.71 -6.19 -0.06
CA TYR A 57 -9.49 -5.72 -0.70
C TYR A 57 -8.35 -5.50 0.28
N PHE A 58 -8.60 -4.87 1.42
CA PHE A 58 -7.58 -4.44 2.39
C PHE A 58 -7.42 -5.37 3.60
N GLY A 59 -8.32 -6.33 3.80
CA GLY A 59 -8.30 -7.23 4.94
C GLY A 59 -8.84 -6.57 6.21
N GLU A 60 -9.13 -7.41 7.20
CA GLU A 60 -9.59 -6.98 8.53
C GLU A 60 -8.49 -7.12 9.61
N GLU A 61 -7.37 -7.76 9.27
CA GLU A 61 -6.24 -7.90 10.17
C GLU A 61 -5.63 -6.53 10.44
N VAL A 62 -5.52 -6.16 11.71
CA VAL A 62 -5.04 -4.85 12.13
C VAL A 62 -3.66 -4.99 12.78
N VAL A 63 -2.68 -4.30 12.22
CA VAL A 63 -1.29 -4.29 12.67
C VAL A 63 -0.87 -2.89 13.15
N ASP A 64 0.25 -2.83 13.88
CA ASP A 64 0.89 -1.56 14.25
C ASP A 64 1.84 -1.06 13.15
N LEU A 65 2.49 0.09 13.40
CA LEU A 65 3.40 0.70 12.43
C LEU A 65 4.64 -0.14 12.15
N ASP A 66 5.21 -0.77 13.16
CA ASP A 66 6.46 -1.51 13.01
C ASP A 66 6.22 -2.75 12.14
N GLU A 67 5.11 -3.44 12.39
CA GLU A 67 4.68 -4.57 11.58
C GLU A 67 4.27 -4.14 10.16
N ALA A 68 3.54 -3.03 10.00
CA ALA A 68 3.19 -2.50 8.68
C ALA A 68 4.45 -2.17 7.85
N LEU A 69 5.46 -1.53 8.46
CA LEU A 69 6.71 -1.20 7.76
C LEU A 69 7.54 -2.43 7.43
N LYS A 70 7.53 -3.47 8.27
CA LYS A 70 8.14 -4.77 7.96
C LYS A 70 7.48 -5.41 6.74
N ILE A 71 6.14 -5.41 6.68
CA ILE A 71 5.39 -5.92 5.51
C ILE A 71 5.74 -5.11 4.26
N VAL A 72 5.78 -3.79 4.38
CA VAL A 72 6.21 -2.88 3.31
C VAL A 72 7.59 -3.29 2.81
N GLU A 73 8.57 -3.47 3.71
CA GLU A 73 9.95 -3.83 3.38
C GLU A 73 10.03 -5.12 2.55
N GLU A 74 9.41 -6.19 3.05
CA GLU A 74 9.54 -7.55 2.53
C GLU A 74 8.69 -7.82 1.27
N THR A 75 7.69 -7.00 0.98
CA THR A 75 6.72 -7.27 -0.08
C THR A 75 7.03 -6.47 -1.35
N PRO A 76 7.09 -7.12 -2.53
CA PRO A 76 7.49 -6.45 -3.76
C PRO A 76 6.40 -5.59 -4.39
N ILE A 77 5.11 -5.86 -4.14
CA ILE A 77 3.98 -5.10 -4.67
C ILE A 77 3.15 -4.57 -3.50
N LEU A 78 2.97 -3.25 -3.44
CA LEU A 78 2.23 -2.60 -2.38
C LEU A 78 1.13 -1.72 -2.96
N ASN A 79 -0.09 -1.84 -2.43
CA ASN A 79 -1.19 -0.92 -2.68
C ASN A 79 -1.58 -0.26 -1.35
N LEU A 80 -1.29 1.03 -1.22
CA LEU A 80 -1.46 1.78 0.02
C LEU A 80 -2.59 2.79 -0.12
N ALA A 81 -3.46 2.87 0.88
CA ALA A 81 -4.54 3.87 0.98
C ALA A 81 -4.61 4.47 2.37
N GLY A 82 -4.29 5.75 2.52
CA GLY A 82 -4.32 6.42 3.81
C GLY A 82 -3.24 7.45 3.99
N ASN A 83 -3.55 8.51 4.73
CA ASN A 83 -2.64 9.62 4.93
C ASN A 83 -1.48 9.23 5.86
N ASN A 84 -1.73 8.35 6.84
CA ASN A 84 -0.70 7.91 7.77
C ASN A 84 0.24 6.90 7.10
N ILE A 85 -0.28 5.80 6.56
CA ILE A 85 0.57 4.75 5.96
C ILE A 85 1.43 5.30 4.82
N VAL A 86 0.84 6.10 3.92
CA VAL A 86 1.60 6.69 2.81
C VAL A 86 2.69 7.61 3.33
N SER A 87 2.39 8.47 4.30
CA SER A 87 3.41 9.39 4.85
C SER A 87 4.55 8.61 5.52
N LYS A 88 4.25 7.52 6.24
CA LYS A 88 5.27 6.67 6.88
C LYS A 88 6.14 5.91 5.89
N VAL A 89 5.58 5.42 4.79
CA VAL A 89 6.34 4.77 3.71
C VAL A 89 7.27 5.75 2.99
N ILE A 90 6.83 7.00 2.81
CA ILE A 90 7.66 8.09 2.25
C ILE A 90 8.78 8.49 3.22
N GLU A 91 8.47 8.68 4.51
CA GLU A 91 9.45 8.99 5.57
C GLU A 91 10.54 7.90 5.66
N ALA A 92 10.13 6.63 5.56
CA ALA A 92 11.02 5.47 5.56
C ALA A 92 11.76 5.25 4.21
N LYS A 93 11.62 6.17 3.24
CA LYS A 93 12.30 6.16 1.93
C LYS A 93 11.98 4.94 1.05
N TYR A 94 10.84 4.29 1.25
CA TYR A 94 10.40 3.19 0.39
C TYR A 94 9.75 3.66 -0.92
N ALA A 95 9.36 4.93 -1.03
CA ALA A 95 8.81 5.53 -2.23
C ALA A 95 9.09 7.03 -2.32
N SER A 96 8.90 7.61 -3.50
CA SER A 96 9.03 9.05 -3.74
C SER A 96 7.70 9.77 -3.45
N PRO A 97 7.71 10.95 -2.80
CA PRO A 97 6.49 11.75 -2.62
C PRO A 97 5.78 12.08 -3.94
N ARG A 98 6.53 12.13 -5.06
CA ARG A 98 6.00 12.40 -6.40
C ARG A 98 5.09 11.28 -6.94
N ALA A 99 5.18 10.08 -6.38
CA ALA A 99 4.34 8.95 -6.78
C ALA A 99 2.98 8.91 -6.05
N VAL A 100 2.75 9.82 -5.10
CA VAL A 100 1.51 9.87 -4.31
C VAL A 100 0.40 10.48 -5.12
N ARG A 101 -0.74 9.79 -5.19
CA ARG A 101 -1.99 10.29 -5.75
C ARG A 101 -2.94 10.66 -4.63
N GLU A 102 -3.49 11.88 -4.65
CA GLU A 102 -4.55 12.27 -3.70
C GLU A 102 -5.90 12.21 -4.41
N ILE A 103 -6.89 11.61 -3.75
CA ILE A 103 -8.27 11.48 -4.20
C ILE A 103 -9.17 11.71 -2.99
N GLY A 104 -10.05 12.72 -3.04
CA GLY A 104 -10.99 12.97 -1.95
C GLY A 104 -10.32 13.19 -0.59
N CYS A 105 -9.16 13.87 -0.58
CA CYS A 105 -8.31 14.10 0.60
C CYS A 105 -7.63 12.86 1.22
N VAL A 106 -7.67 11.71 0.53
CA VAL A 106 -6.96 10.49 0.92
C VAL A 106 -5.81 10.24 -0.06
N LYS A 107 -4.62 9.95 0.49
CA LYS A 107 -3.45 9.55 -0.28
C LYS A 107 -3.52 8.08 -0.68
N PHE A 108 -3.16 7.82 -1.92
CA PHE A 108 -3.00 6.49 -2.50
C PHE A 108 -1.59 6.37 -3.09
N LEU A 109 -0.98 5.21 -2.92
CA LEU A 109 0.37 4.94 -3.43
C LEU A 109 0.49 3.47 -3.83
N MET A 110 0.97 3.23 -5.05
CA MET A 110 1.37 1.90 -5.50
C MET A 110 2.90 1.84 -5.60
N VAL A 111 3.50 0.78 -5.05
CA VAL A 111 4.94 0.56 -5.09
C VAL A 111 5.25 -0.79 -5.72
N PHE A 112 6.18 -0.79 -6.67
CA PHE A 112 6.72 -1.99 -7.30
C PHE A 112 8.22 -2.06 -7.07
N LYS A 113 8.67 -3.04 -6.30
CA LYS A 113 10.08 -3.29 -6.01
C LYS A 113 10.59 -4.38 -6.93
N PHE A 114 11.58 -4.04 -7.75
CA PHE A 114 12.24 -5.00 -8.64
C PHE A 114 13.59 -5.37 -8.05
N THR A 115 13.73 -6.62 -7.57
CA THR A 115 15.03 -7.16 -7.22
C THR A 115 15.63 -7.88 -8.42
N HIS A 116 16.80 -7.46 -8.87
CA HIS A 116 17.59 -8.25 -9.83
C HIS A 116 18.18 -9.47 -9.12
N THR A 117 17.50 -10.61 -9.17
CA THR A 117 18.06 -11.87 -8.69
C THR A 117 18.89 -12.55 -9.79
N LYS A 118 20.06 -13.09 -9.42
CA LYS A 118 20.94 -13.86 -10.33
C LYS A 118 20.23 -15.04 -11.02
N ALA A 119 19.16 -15.56 -10.41
CA ALA A 119 18.32 -16.62 -10.96
C ALA A 119 17.55 -16.19 -12.23
N GLN A 120 17.01 -14.97 -12.28
CA GLN A 120 16.29 -14.47 -13.46
C GLN A 120 17.22 -14.17 -14.63
N VAL A 121 18.47 -13.76 -14.37
CA VAL A 121 19.52 -13.59 -15.40
C VAL A 121 19.85 -14.92 -16.06
N LYS A 122 19.95 -16.02 -15.29
CA LYS A 122 20.18 -17.36 -15.85
C LYS A 122 19.00 -17.84 -16.71
N LYS A 123 17.75 -17.60 -16.31
CA LYS A 123 16.55 -18.00 -17.07
C LYS A 123 16.41 -17.22 -18.40
N ARG A 124 16.70 -15.91 -18.39
CA ARG A 124 16.76 -15.08 -19.61
C ARG A 124 17.89 -15.50 -20.56
N ARG A 125 19.10 -15.79 -20.05
CA ARG A 125 20.22 -16.28 -20.87
C ARG A 125 19.95 -17.65 -21.50
N ARG A 126 19.27 -18.57 -20.79
CA ARG A 126 18.88 -19.88 -21.34
C ARG A 126 17.80 -19.75 -22.43
N SER A 127 16.83 -18.85 -22.25
CA SER A 127 15.76 -18.62 -23.22
C SER A 127 16.24 -17.89 -24.49
N ALA A 128 17.26 -17.03 -24.37
CA ALA A 128 17.90 -16.38 -25.52
C ALA A 128 18.72 -17.38 -26.36
N LYS A 129 19.43 -18.32 -25.73
CA LYS A 129 20.19 -19.38 -26.44
C LYS A 129 19.35 -20.40 -27.19
N HIS A 130 18.04 -20.51 -26.90
CA HIS A 130 17.13 -21.44 -27.60
C HIS A 130 16.41 -20.81 -28.80
N LYS A 131 16.66 -19.54 -29.10
CA LYS A 131 16.09 -18.83 -30.27
C LYS A 131 17.09 -18.61 -31.42
N GLU A 132 18.31 -19.13 -31.30
CA GLU A 132 19.37 -19.04 -32.32
C GLU A 132 19.57 -20.36 -33.10
N HIS A 133 18.53 -21.20 -33.17
CA HIS A 133 18.52 -22.42 -34.00
C HIS A 133 17.31 -22.43 -34.93
#